data_AF-A0A797M6E0-F1
#
_entry.id   AF-A0A797M6E0-F1
#
_cell.length_a   1.000
_cell.length_b   1.000
_cell.length_c   1.000
_cell.angle_alpha   90.00
_cell.angle_beta   90.00
_cell.angle_gamma   90.00
#
_symmetry.space_group_name_H-M   'P 1'
#
loop_
_entity.id
_entity.type
_entity.pdbx_description
1 polymer ?
#
loop_
_entity_poly.entity_id
_entity_poly.type
_entity_poly.pdbx_seq_one_letter_code
_entity_poly.pdbx_strand_id
1 'polypeptide(L)'
;TAMEKLSDVYSNIHPNPAFRLTDLNRSVAHTFLDFGDDYFTNGKPHPMIDPTNRITRLLQEAQDPEVGVIVMDFILGFGSHEDPVGVMLDTIVEAKEIAAADGRPLEILGYVLGTDLDTPSLKKQCQMLTDAGVIWASSSTNTGLLAREFIFKGEEG
;
A
#
# COMPACT_ATOMS: atom_id res chain seq x y z
N THR A 1 10.07 -2.01 15.18
CA THR A 1 9.14 -1.73 14.06
C THR A 1 9.18 -0.25 13.74
N ALA A 2 8.51 0.23 12.68
CA ALA A 2 8.45 1.68 12.40
C ALA A 2 7.94 2.50 13.62
N MET A 3 7.03 1.91 14.41
CA MET A 3 6.53 2.46 15.68
C MET A 3 7.56 2.62 16.80
N GLU A 4 8.75 2.00 16.70
CA GLU A 4 9.80 2.15 17.72
C GLU A 4 10.64 3.43 17.55
N LYS A 5 10.48 4.14 16.42
CA LYS A 5 11.29 5.33 16.08
C LYS A 5 10.51 6.52 15.51
N LEU A 6 9.25 6.33 15.09
CA LEU A 6 8.38 7.40 14.60
C LEU A 6 7.21 7.58 15.57
N SER A 7 6.99 8.80 16.07
CA SER A 7 5.96 9.12 17.06
C SER A 7 4.55 9.24 16.47
N ASP A 8 4.43 9.43 15.15
CA ASP A 8 3.18 9.85 14.50
C ASP A 8 2.73 8.85 13.43
N VAL A 9 2.47 7.61 13.87
CA VAL A 9 1.90 6.54 13.02
C VAL A 9 0.45 6.29 13.42
N TYR A 10 -0.48 6.57 12.52
CA TYR A 10 -1.92 6.42 12.72
C TYR A 10 -2.47 5.20 11.98
N SER A 11 -3.51 4.57 12.53
CA SER A 11 -4.17 3.43 11.87
C SER A 11 -5.61 3.25 12.34
N ASN A 12 -6.46 2.67 11.50
CA ASN A 12 -7.81 2.25 11.90
C ASN A 12 -7.81 1.14 12.95
N ILE A 13 -6.79 0.27 12.95
CA ILE A 13 -6.66 -0.86 13.89
C ILE A 13 -5.63 -0.61 15.00
N HIS A 14 -5.22 0.65 15.22
CA HIS A 14 -4.19 0.95 16.21
C HIS A 14 -4.60 0.52 17.64
N PRO A 15 -3.74 -0.17 18.42
CA PRO A 15 -4.10 -0.66 19.75
C PRO A 15 -4.31 0.48 20.76
N ASN A 16 -3.56 1.58 20.62
CA ASN A 16 -3.78 2.80 21.40
C ASN A 16 -4.80 3.72 20.68
N PRO A 17 -5.94 4.04 21.30
CA PRO A 17 -6.98 4.91 20.71
C PRO A 17 -6.51 6.31 20.31
N ALA A 18 -5.47 6.85 20.95
CA ALA A 18 -4.95 8.18 20.63
C ALA A 18 -4.35 8.27 19.21
N PHE A 19 -3.94 7.15 18.63
CA PHE A 19 -3.40 7.04 17.27
C PHE A 19 -4.39 6.37 16.31
N ARG A 20 -5.66 6.23 16.71
CA ARG A 20 -6.70 5.80 15.79
C ARG A 20 -7.15 6.98 14.93
N LEU A 21 -7.28 6.72 13.63
CA LEU A 21 -7.84 7.70 12.71
C LEU A 21 -9.28 8.02 13.08
N THR A 22 -9.61 9.31 13.17
CA THR A 22 -10.98 9.78 13.40
C THR A 22 -11.80 9.85 12.13
N ASP A 23 -11.15 10.06 10.99
CA ASP A 23 -11.73 9.98 9.64
C ASP A 23 -10.91 8.98 8.80
N LEU A 24 -11.54 7.87 8.45
CA LEU A 24 -10.89 6.78 7.71
C LEU A 24 -10.63 7.12 6.24
N ASN A 25 -11.27 8.17 5.72
CA ASN A 25 -11.04 8.66 4.37
C ASN A 25 -9.86 9.63 4.29
N ARG A 26 -9.19 9.97 5.40
CA ARG A 26 -8.10 10.94 5.41
C ARG A 26 -6.86 10.39 6.12
N SER A 27 -5.72 10.42 5.44
CA SER A 27 -4.42 10.16 6.07
C SER A 27 -4.02 11.29 7.00
N VAL A 28 -3.35 10.95 8.10
CA VAL A 28 -2.69 11.90 9.01
C VAL A 28 -1.26 11.41 9.23
N ALA A 29 -0.27 12.26 8.96
CA ALA A 29 1.15 11.92 9.04
C ALA A 29 1.43 10.56 8.37
N HIS A 30 2.10 9.63 9.05
CA HIS A 30 2.24 8.27 8.57
C HIS A 30 0.97 7.48 8.89
N THR A 31 0.30 6.98 7.85
CA THR A 31 -0.97 6.26 8.01
C THR A 31 -0.85 4.83 7.51
N PHE A 32 -1.27 3.87 8.34
CA PHE A 32 -1.43 2.47 7.98
C PHE A 32 -2.91 2.08 8.00
N LEU A 33 -3.42 1.59 6.88
CA LEU A 33 -4.83 1.20 6.75
C LEU A 33 -4.96 -0.30 6.51
N ASP A 34 -5.69 -0.94 7.41
CA ASP A 34 -6.19 -2.29 7.20
C ASP A 34 -7.58 -2.21 6.57
N PHE A 35 -7.66 -2.48 5.27
CA PHE A 35 -8.93 -2.51 4.56
C PHE A 35 -9.81 -3.72 4.90
N GLY A 36 -9.28 -4.73 5.60
CA GLY A 36 -10.06 -5.89 6.06
C GLY A 36 -10.95 -5.58 7.25
N ASP A 37 -10.79 -4.42 7.89
CA ASP A 37 -11.63 -3.96 9.00
C ASP A 37 -13.13 -3.87 8.61
N ASP A 38 -14.00 -4.19 9.56
CA ASP A 38 -15.46 -4.23 9.42
C ASP A 38 -16.02 -2.94 8.78
N TYR A 39 -15.40 -1.78 9.05
CA TYR A 39 -15.81 -0.52 8.46
C TYR A 39 -15.78 -0.53 6.92
N PHE A 40 -14.77 -1.17 6.33
CA PHE A 40 -14.56 -1.21 4.88
C PHE A 40 -15.27 -2.38 4.20
N THR A 41 -15.65 -3.40 4.96
CA THR A 41 -16.23 -4.65 4.47
C THR A 41 -17.73 -4.78 4.72
N ASN A 42 -18.35 -3.85 5.48
CA ASN A 42 -19.78 -3.90 5.75
C ASN A 42 -20.64 -3.77 4.47
N GLY A 43 -21.28 -4.87 4.06
CA GLY A 43 -22.12 -4.94 2.87
C GLY A 43 -21.36 -4.97 1.54
N LYS A 44 -20.03 -5.12 1.57
CA LYS A 44 -19.16 -5.18 0.38
C LYS A 44 -18.29 -6.44 0.42
N PRO A 45 -17.85 -6.98 -0.74
CA PRO A 45 -16.85 -8.05 -0.74
C PRO A 45 -15.56 -7.60 -0.05
N HIS A 46 -14.85 -8.54 0.58
CA HIS A 46 -13.57 -8.24 1.22
C HIS A 46 -12.58 -7.63 0.21
N PRO A 47 -11.73 -6.66 0.58
CA PRO A 47 -10.84 -5.97 -0.36
C PRO A 47 -9.76 -6.84 -1.02
N MET A 48 -9.54 -8.04 -0.48
CA MET A 48 -8.74 -9.07 -1.16
C MET A 48 -9.45 -9.66 -2.39
N ILE A 49 -10.78 -9.51 -2.49
CA ILE A 49 -11.64 -10.01 -3.57
C ILE A 49 -12.12 -8.85 -4.45
N ASP A 50 -12.49 -7.72 -3.87
CA ASP A 50 -12.88 -6.51 -4.61
C ASP A 50 -11.89 -5.36 -4.34
N PRO A 51 -11.01 -5.03 -5.30
CA PRO A 51 -9.97 -4.03 -5.11
C PRO A 51 -10.49 -2.58 -5.19
N THR A 52 -11.78 -2.34 -5.43
CA THR A 52 -12.35 -1.00 -5.68
C THR A 52 -11.96 0.03 -4.61
N ASN A 53 -12.03 -0.34 -3.33
CA ASN A 53 -11.65 0.56 -2.23
C ASN A 53 -10.14 0.87 -2.26
N ARG A 54 -9.30 -0.11 -2.62
CA ARG A 54 -7.85 0.04 -2.70
C ARG A 54 -7.46 0.93 -3.89
N ILE A 55 -8.11 0.76 -5.04
CA ILE A 55 -7.94 1.59 -6.24
C ILE A 55 -8.29 3.04 -5.94
N THR A 56 -9.47 3.27 -5.38
CA THR A 56 -9.95 4.61 -5.03
C THR A 56 -8.98 5.30 -4.07
N ARG A 57 -8.53 4.57 -3.04
CA ARG A 57 -7.60 5.14 -2.06
C ARG A 57 -6.21 5.41 -2.64
N LEU A 58 -5.70 4.53 -3.50
CA LEU A 58 -4.41 4.74 -4.15
C LEU A 58 -4.39 6.04 -4.95
N LEU A 59 -5.43 6.30 -5.76
CA LEU A 59 -5.53 7.55 -6.52
C LEU A 59 -5.69 8.78 -5.63
N GLN A 60 -6.44 8.64 -4.54
CA GLN A 60 -6.58 9.73 -3.57
C GLN A 60 -5.24 10.10 -2.93
N GLU A 61 -4.49 9.14 -2.41
CA GLU A 61 -3.17 9.39 -1.83
C GLU A 61 -2.18 9.87 -2.88
N ALA A 62 -2.30 9.37 -4.11
CA ALA A 62 -1.47 9.83 -5.21
C ALA A 62 -1.73 11.29 -5.58
N GLN A 63 -2.89 11.88 -5.26
CA GLN A 63 -3.20 13.31 -5.48
C GLN A 63 -2.77 14.19 -4.30
N ASP A 64 -2.41 13.61 -3.16
CA ASP A 64 -1.99 14.36 -1.99
C ASP A 64 -0.50 14.74 -2.12
N PRO A 65 -0.16 16.05 -2.13
CA PRO A 65 1.23 16.49 -2.27
C PRO A 65 2.09 16.16 -1.04
N GLU A 66 1.50 15.83 0.11
CA GLU A 66 2.24 15.43 1.32
C GLU A 66 2.67 13.95 1.26
N VAL A 67 2.15 13.18 0.30
CA VAL A 67 2.47 11.74 0.15
C VAL A 67 3.66 11.54 -0.77
N GLY A 68 4.79 11.13 -0.19
CA GLY A 68 6.00 10.75 -0.94
C GLY A 68 6.16 9.25 -1.18
N VAL A 69 5.51 8.40 -0.38
CA VAL A 69 5.63 6.93 -0.46
C VAL A 69 4.29 6.26 -0.17
N ILE A 70 3.92 5.28 -1.01
CA ILE A 70 2.76 4.41 -0.78
C ILE A 70 3.23 2.96 -0.71
N VAL A 71 2.80 2.25 0.33
CA VAL A 71 3.11 0.83 0.52
C VAL A 71 1.84 0.00 0.34
N MET A 72 1.90 -1.04 -0.48
CA MET A 72 0.78 -1.92 -0.78
C MET A 72 1.17 -3.38 -0.60
N ASP A 73 0.27 -4.18 -0.06
CA ASP A 73 0.41 -5.62 0.08
C ASP A 73 -0.42 -6.39 -0.96
N PHE A 74 0.13 -7.48 -1.47
CA PHE A 74 -0.47 -8.35 -2.45
C PHE A 74 -0.43 -9.77 -1.92
N ILE A 75 -1.58 -10.27 -1.48
CA ILE A 75 -1.73 -11.64 -1.01
C ILE A 75 -2.20 -12.51 -2.17
N LEU A 76 -1.47 -13.59 -2.43
CA LEU A 76 -1.76 -14.56 -3.46
C LEU A 76 -2.40 -15.82 -2.85
N GLY A 77 -3.02 -16.63 -3.69
CA GLY A 77 -3.57 -17.93 -3.30
C GLY A 77 -5.05 -17.88 -2.94
N PHE A 78 -5.51 -18.96 -2.30
CA PHE A 78 -6.94 -19.22 -2.11
C PHE A 78 -7.61 -18.14 -1.24
N GLY A 79 -8.75 -17.60 -1.71
CA GLY A 79 -9.50 -16.55 -1.03
C GLY A 79 -9.08 -15.11 -1.40
N SER A 80 -8.08 -14.96 -2.27
CA SER A 80 -7.65 -13.68 -2.84
C SER A 80 -8.13 -13.52 -4.29
N HIS A 81 -7.99 -12.32 -4.85
CA HIS A 81 -8.29 -12.01 -6.25
C HIS A 81 -7.51 -12.93 -7.19
N GLU A 82 -8.07 -13.22 -8.37
CA GLU A 82 -7.43 -14.09 -9.36
C GLU A 82 -6.16 -13.49 -9.99
N ASP A 83 -6.06 -12.16 -9.95
CA ASP A 83 -4.89 -11.38 -10.37
C ASP A 83 -4.70 -10.14 -9.46
N PRO A 84 -4.15 -10.28 -8.24
CA PRO A 84 -4.09 -9.20 -7.26
C PRO A 84 -3.21 -8.02 -7.70
N VAL A 85 -2.09 -8.27 -8.39
CA VAL A 85 -1.25 -7.22 -8.95
C VAL A 85 -1.88 -6.67 -10.23
N GLY A 86 -2.34 -7.53 -11.14
CA GLY A 86 -2.84 -7.11 -12.45
C GLY A 86 -3.97 -6.11 -12.36
N VAL A 87 -4.91 -6.30 -11.43
CA VAL A 87 -6.04 -5.38 -11.24
C VAL A 87 -5.63 -4.01 -10.67
N MET A 88 -4.44 -3.88 -10.08
CA MET A 88 -3.91 -2.63 -9.53
C MET A 88 -2.91 -1.93 -10.47
N LEU A 89 -2.43 -2.60 -11.53
CA LEU A 89 -1.33 -2.09 -12.36
C LEU A 89 -1.66 -0.73 -13.00
N ASP A 90 -2.81 -0.61 -13.64
CA ASP A 90 -3.20 0.62 -14.33
C ASP A 90 -3.26 1.78 -13.34
N THR A 91 -3.80 1.53 -12.14
CA THR A 91 -3.88 2.52 -11.07
C THR A 91 -2.51 2.89 -10.49
N ILE A 92 -1.58 1.95 -10.40
CA ILE A 92 -0.19 2.21 -9.98
C ILE A 92 0.51 3.13 -10.98
N VAL A 93 0.32 2.87 -12.27
CA VAL A 93 0.88 3.73 -13.34
C VAL A 93 0.27 5.12 -13.26
N GLU A 94 -1.06 5.21 -13.19
CA GLU A 94 -1.79 6.48 -13.08
C GLU A 94 -1.36 7.28 -11.84
N ALA A 95 -1.21 6.63 -10.69
CA ALA A 95 -0.75 7.27 -9.46
C ALA A 95 0.63 7.93 -9.63
N LYS A 96 1.57 7.24 -10.27
CA LYS A 96 2.90 7.77 -10.55
C LYS A 96 2.86 8.90 -11.57
N GLU A 97 1.98 8.82 -12.58
CA GLU A 97 1.77 9.88 -13.56
C GLU A 97 1.19 11.16 -12.93
N ILE A 98 0.21 11.03 -12.03
CA ILE A 98 -0.35 12.15 -11.26
C ILE A 98 0.76 12.88 -10.49
N ALA A 99 1.59 12.14 -9.76
CA ALA A 99 2.70 12.72 -9.01
C ALA A 99 3.76 13.37 -9.92
N ALA A 100 4.11 12.71 -11.02
CA ALA A 100 5.07 13.24 -11.98
C ALA A 100 4.56 14.53 -12.66
N ALA A 101 3.26 14.62 -12.96
CA ALA A 101 2.65 15.82 -13.53
C ALA A 101 2.73 17.02 -12.58
N ASP A 102 2.67 16.78 -11.27
CA ASP A 102 2.88 17.78 -10.22
C ASP A 102 4.37 18.07 -9.93
N GLY A 103 5.29 17.40 -10.63
CA GLY A 103 6.74 17.56 -10.44
C GLY A 103 7.27 17.00 -9.12
N ARG A 104 6.53 16.10 -8.47
CA ARG A 104 6.93 15.47 -7.20
C ARG A 104 7.27 14.00 -7.38
N PRO A 105 8.22 13.47 -6.60
CA PRO A 105 8.47 12.04 -6.55
C PRO A 105 7.35 11.33 -5.77
N LEU A 106 6.85 10.22 -6.30
CA LEU A 106 6.00 9.28 -5.57
C LEU A 106 6.56 7.86 -5.75
N GLU A 107 7.02 7.28 -4.65
CA GLU A 107 7.53 5.91 -4.64
C GLU A 107 6.44 4.94 -4.21
N ILE A 108 6.30 3.84 -4.96
CA ILE A 108 5.35 2.77 -4.62
C ILE A 108 6.15 1.54 -4.24
N LEU A 109 5.86 1.00 -3.06
CA LEU A 109 6.47 -0.21 -2.51
C LEU A 109 5.44 -1.35 -2.46
N GLY A 110 5.81 -2.51 -2.98
CA GLY A 110 4.99 -3.73 -2.95
C GLY A 110 5.48 -4.73 -1.90
N TYR A 111 4.59 -5.24 -1.07
CA TYR A 111 4.82 -6.48 -0.33
C TYR A 111 4.04 -7.61 -1.01
N VAL A 112 4.70 -8.68 -1.46
CA VAL A 112 4.00 -9.82 -2.05
C VAL A 112 4.11 -11.02 -1.11
N LEU A 113 2.96 -11.50 -0.65
CA LEU A 113 2.83 -12.71 0.16
C LEU A 113 2.23 -13.82 -0.68
N GLY A 114 2.98 -14.90 -0.87
CA GLY A 114 2.54 -16.09 -1.59
C GLY A 114 3.69 -17.07 -1.76
N THR A 115 3.40 -18.19 -2.41
CA THR A 115 4.34 -19.27 -2.70
C THR A 115 4.43 -19.52 -4.20
N ASP A 116 5.46 -20.25 -4.64
CA ASP A 116 5.60 -20.65 -6.05
C ASP A 116 4.50 -21.59 -6.54
N LEU A 117 3.70 -22.14 -5.62
CA LEU A 117 2.58 -23.04 -5.90
C LEU A 117 1.25 -22.29 -6.04
N ASP A 118 1.21 -21.00 -5.68
CA ASP A 118 -0.01 -20.20 -5.76
C ASP A 118 -0.35 -19.82 -7.21
N THR A 119 -1.65 -19.71 -7.46
CA THR A 119 -2.20 -19.16 -8.69
C THR A 119 -2.89 -17.84 -8.33
N PRO A 120 -2.55 -16.71 -9.00
CA PRO A 120 -1.60 -16.60 -10.10
C PRO A 120 -0.14 -16.72 -9.62
N SER A 121 0.76 -17.09 -10.54
CA SER A 121 2.17 -17.33 -10.22
C SER A 121 2.83 -16.14 -9.53
N LEU A 122 3.41 -16.36 -8.35
CA LEU A 122 4.19 -15.38 -7.59
C LEU A 122 5.20 -14.65 -8.48
N LYS A 123 5.98 -15.40 -9.27
CA LYS A 123 6.97 -14.85 -10.19
C LYS A 123 6.36 -13.87 -11.20
N LYS A 124 5.19 -14.19 -11.75
CA LYS A 124 4.51 -13.33 -12.73
C LYS A 124 4.05 -12.02 -12.07
N GLN A 125 3.47 -12.11 -10.87
CA GLN A 125 3.00 -10.95 -10.10
C GLN A 125 4.17 -10.03 -9.73
N CYS A 126 5.29 -10.59 -9.27
CA CYS A 126 6.51 -9.85 -8.98
C CYS A 126 7.11 -9.17 -10.22
N GLN A 127 7.08 -9.85 -11.38
CA GLN A 127 7.56 -9.27 -12.64
C GLN A 127 6.70 -8.07 -13.05
N MET A 128 5.37 -8.20 -12.95
CA MET A 128 4.43 -7.11 -13.24
C MET A 128 4.69 -5.86 -12.38
N LEU A 129 4.97 -6.04 -11.08
CA LEU A 129 5.36 -4.93 -10.20
C LEU A 129 6.69 -4.29 -10.65
N THR A 130 7.68 -5.12 -10.95
CA THR A 130 9.00 -4.64 -11.44
C THR A 130 8.85 -3.83 -12.72
N ASP A 131 8.03 -4.30 -13.66
CA ASP A 131 7.81 -3.65 -14.96
C ASP A 131 7.06 -2.31 -14.81
N ALA A 132 6.20 -2.17 -13.79
CA ALA A 132 5.57 -0.91 -13.40
C ALA A 132 6.49 0.03 -12.61
N GLY A 133 7.75 -0.38 -12.36
CA GLY A 133 8.71 0.36 -11.56
C GLY A 133 8.31 0.45 -10.09
N VAL A 134 7.67 -0.58 -9.55
CA VAL A 134 7.39 -0.76 -8.12
C VAL A 134 8.56 -1.53 -7.48
N ILE A 135 9.08 -1.02 -6.38
CA ILE A 135 10.08 -1.74 -5.58
C ILE A 135 9.31 -2.71 -4.69
N TRP A 136 9.57 -4.01 -4.79
CA TRP A 136 8.84 -4.99 -4.00
C TRP A 136 9.75 -5.89 -3.15
N ALA A 137 9.19 -6.43 -2.08
CA ALA A 137 9.84 -7.43 -1.22
C ALA A 137 8.88 -8.58 -0.89
N SER A 138 9.45 -9.76 -0.64
CA SER A 138 8.72 -10.96 -0.21
C SER A 138 8.60 -11.10 1.32
N SER A 139 9.03 -10.09 2.07
CA SER A 139 8.96 -10.06 3.54
C SER A 139 8.37 -8.74 4.02
N SER A 140 7.30 -8.81 4.80
CA SER A 140 6.62 -7.65 5.40
C SER A 140 7.56 -6.86 6.31
N THR A 141 8.47 -7.55 7.02
CA THR A 141 9.55 -6.93 7.80
C THR A 141 10.48 -6.11 6.92
N ASN A 142 10.85 -6.62 5.75
CA ASN A 142 11.75 -5.91 4.83
C ASN A 142 11.05 -4.73 4.16
N THR A 143 9.77 -4.86 3.80
CA THR A 143 8.96 -3.75 3.27
C THR A 143 8.83 -2.63 4.30
N GLY A 144 8.57 -2.96 5.57
CA GLY A 144 8.52 -1.98 6.65
C GLY A 144 9.86 -1.28 6.91
N LEU A 145 10.98 -1.99 6.75
CA LEU A 145 12.32 -1.38 6.83
C LEU A 145 12.60 -0.48 5.63
N LEU A 146 12.24 -0.87 4.41
CA LEU A 146 12.41 -0.06 3.20
C LEU A 146 11.60 1.23 3.27
N ALA A 147 10.32 1.16 3.64
CA ALA A 147 9.47 2.34 3.82
C ALA A 147 10.07 3.33 4.83
N ARG A 148 10.66 2.80 5.92
CA ARG A 148 11.37 3.62 6.91
C ARG A 148 12.57 4.36 6.32
N GLU A 149 13.38 3.73 5.48
CA GLU A 149 14.56 4.38 4.88
C GLU A 149 14.17 5.52 3.92
N PHE A 150 13.01 5.44 3.25
CA PHE A 150 12.51 6.55 2.43
C PHE A 150 12.08 7.76 3.27
N ILE A 151 11.55 7.54 4.48
CA ILE A 151 11.21 8.64 5.41
C ILE A 151 12.49 9.39 5.81
N PHE A 152 13.55 8.67 6.19
CA PHE A 152 14.81 9.32 6.63
C PHE A 152 15.57 10.03 5.50
N LYS A 153 15.49 9.55 4.26
CA LYS A 153 16.08 10.26 3.10
C LYS A 153 15.34 11.55 2.76
N GLY A 154 14.04 11.65 3.08
CA GLY A 154 13.27 12.88 2.90
C GLY A 154 13.56 13.96 3.94
N GLU A 155 14.09 13.58 5.12
CA GLU A 155 14.45 14.52 6.20
C GLU A 155 15.85 15.14 6.05
N GLU A 156 16.73 14.54 5.23
CA GLU A 156 18.09 15.05 4.97
C GLU A 156 18.20 15.93 3.71
N GLY A 157 17.09 16.15 2.98
CA GLY A 157 17.02 16.87 1.69
C GLY A 157 16.57 18.32 1.78
#